data_AF-A0A1E3X809-F1
#
_entry.id   AF-A0A1E3X809-F1
#
_cell.length_a   1.000
_cell.length_b   1.000
_cell.length_c   1.000
_cell.angle_alpha   90.00
_cell.angle_beta   90.00
_cell.angle_gamma   90.00
#
_symmetry.space_group_name_H-M   'P 1'
#
loop_
_entity.id
_entity.type
_entity.pdbx_description
1 polymer ?
#
loop_
_entity_poly.entity_id
_entity_poly.type
_entity_poly.pdbx_seq_one_letter_code
_entity_poly.pdbx_strand_id
1 'polypeptide(L)'
;MKESEYNRLKKKIEVDYKEKLKALNLIWEMAGEKKSRKLTPTNISNGKKNLTKCVSEILEQKTGEFTAAKVANWVSESNPDIKEINIPSISNILKRMAQDGKIQVDTVGSGRNPTIYKKEDVSDKEIPF
;
A
#
# COMPACT_ATOMS: atom_id res chain seq x y z
N MET A 1 -14.94 -62.75 3.24
CA MET A 1 -14.21 -61.60 3.83
C MET A 1 -14.85 -61.29 5.16
N LYS A 2 -14.09 -61.21 6.26
CA LYS A 2 -14.67 -60.96 7.59
C LYS A 2 -14.98 -59.47 7.75
N GLU A 3 -16.08 -59.15 8.43
CA GLU A 3 -16.55 -57.76 8.65
C GLU A 3 -15.48 -56.87 9.31
N SER A 4 -14.66 -57.46 10.20
CA SER A 4 -13.51 -56.78 10.83
C SER A 4 -12.41 -56.39 9.84
N GLU A 5 -12.16 -57.22 8.83
CA GLU A 5 -11.15 -56.95 7.79
C GLU A 5 -11.63 -55.85 6.86
N TYR A 6 -12.92 -55.88 6.49
CA TYR A 6 -13.57 -54.84 5.71
C TYR A 6 -13.48 -53.48 6.41
N ASN A 7 -13.81 -53.41 7.71
CA ASN A 7 -13.74 -52.17 8.48
C ASN A 7 -12.31 -51.63 8.63
N ARG A 8 -11.31 -52.50 8.77
CA ARG A 8 -9.89 -52.10 8.79
C ARG A 8 -9.46 -51.53 7.45
N LEU A 9 -9.83 -52.20 6.35
CA LEU A 9 -9.47 -51.77 5.01
C LEU A 9 -10.16 -50.44 4.65
N LYS A 10 -11.43 -50.30 5.00
CA LYS A 10 -12.20 -49.05 4.85
C LYS A 10 -11.53 -47.89 5.58
N LYS A 11 -11.17 -48.06 6.86
CA LYS A 11 -10.46 -47.03 7.63
C LYS A 11 -9.13 -46.64 7.00
N LYS A 12 -8.36 -47.62 6.50
CA LYS A 12 -7.09 -47.36 5.82
C LYS A 12 -7.30 -46.51 4.56
N ILE A 13 -8.29 -46.86 3.74
CA ILE A 13 -8.63 -46.11 2.53
C ILE A 13 -9.09 -44.69 2.87
N GLU A 14 -9.89 -44.50 3.92
CA GLU A 14 -10.34 -43.17 4.37
C GLU A 14 -9.18 -42.28 4.83
N VAL A 15 -8.19 -42.86 5.52
CA VAL A 15 -6.98 -42.13 5.96
C VAL A 15 -6.15 -41.72 4.75
N ASP A 16 -5.82 -42.66 3.85
CA ASP A 16 -5.06 -42.39 2.63
C ASP A 16 -5.73 -41.31 1.77
N TYR A 17 -7.06 -41.35 1.65
CA TYR A 17 -7.82 -40.36 0.89
C TYR A 17 -7.72 -38.96 1.52
N LYS A 18 -7.84 -38.86 2.85
CA LYS A 18 -7.69 -37.60 3.59
C LYS A 18 -6.29 -37.02 3.44
N GLU A 19 -5.26 -37.85 3.49
CA GLU A 19 -3.87 -37.41 3.29
C GLU A 19 -3.64 -36.88 1.88
N LYS A 20 -4.14 -37.57 0.86
CA LYS A 20 -4.06 -37.11 -0.54
C LYS A 20 -4.78 -35.78 -0.76
N LEU A 21 -5.96 -35.59 -0.17
CA LEU A 21 -6.68 -34.31 -0.23
C LEU A 21 -5.90 -33.19 0.46
N LYS A 22 -5.31 -33.45 1.62
CA LYS A 22 -4.45 -32.46 2.31
C LYS A 22 -3.25 -32.08 1.45
N ALA A 23 -2.57 -33.05 0.85
CA ALA A 23 -1.43 -32.79 -0.04
C ALA A 23 -1.84 -31.97 -1.26
N LEU A 24 -3.00 -32.27 -1.87
CA LEU A 24 -3.53 -31.51 -3.00
C LEU A 24 -3.82 -30.05 -2.63
N ASN A 25 -4.48 -29.83 -1.48
CA ASN A 25 -4.74 -28.48 -0.98
C ASN A 25 -3.46 -27.71 -0.69
N LEU A 26 -2.46 -28.35 -0.07
CA LEU A 26 -1.16 -27.75 0.19
C LEU A 26 -0.47 -27.32 -1.11
N ILE A 27 -0.48 -28.17 -2.14
CA ILE A 27 0.08 -27.84 -3.47
C ILE A 27 -0.71 -26.69 -4.10
N TRP A 28 -2.03 -26.69 -3.98
CA TRP A 28 -2.90 -25.62 -4.49
C TRP A 28 -2.61 -24.28 -3.79
N GLU A 29 -2.44 -24.28 -2.48
CA GLU A 29 -2.03 -23.10 -1.70
C GLU A 29 -0.65 -22.61 -2.15
N MET A 30 0.35 -23.49 -2.24
CA MET A 30 1.70 -23.15 -2.72
C MET A 30 1.70 -22.65 -4.18
N ALA A 31 0.84 -23.19 -5.04
CA ALA A 31 0.69 -22.75 -6.43
C ALA A 31 -0.04 -21.40 -6.53
N GLY A 32 -1.02 -21.16 -5.67
CA GLY A 32 -1.77 -19.91 -5.56
C GLY A 32 -0.93 -18.75 -4.99
N GLU A 33 0.06 -19.03 -4.14
CA GLU A 33 0.97 -18.03 -3.56
C GLU A 33 1.94 -17.38 -4.57
N LYS A 34 1.95 -17.80 -5.84
CA LYS A 34 2.59 -17.03 -6.93
C LYS A 34 1.78 -15.79 -7.36
N LYS A 35 0.55 -15.61 -6.88
CA LYS A 35 -0.16 -14.32 -6.97
C LYS A 35 0.23 -13.43 -5.80
N SER A 36 1.24 -12.60 -6.05
CA SER A 36 1.73 -11.53 -5.17
C SER A 36 2.27 -12.01 -3.82
N ARG A 37 3.56 -11.75 -3.58
CA ARG A 37 4.02 -11.47 -2.21
C ARG A 37 3.23 -10.26 -1.69
N LYS A 38 2.00 -10.46 -1.25
CA LYS A 38 1.43 -9.69 -0.17
C LYS A 38 2.23 -10.11 1.05
N LEU A 39 3.31 -9.37 1.27
CA LEU A 39 3.96 -9.26 2.55
C LEU A 39 2.86 -9.29 3.61
N THR A 40 2.93 -10.29 4.48
CA THR A 40 2.24 -10.31 5.76
C THR A 40 2.17 -8.88 6.30
N PRO A 41 0.99 -8.36 6.71
CA PRO A 41 0.94 -7.12 7.44
C PRO A 41 1.49 -7.43 8.83
N THR A 42 2.82 -7.46 8.94
CA THR A 42 3.49 -7.19 10.21
C THR A 42 2.90 -5.87 10.68
N ASN A 43 2.36 -5.87 11.90
CA ASN A 43 1.72 -4.79 12.62
C ASN A 43 2.55 -3.47 12.65
N ILE A 44 2.68 -2.80 11.50
CA ILE A 44 3.44 -1.55 11.30
C ILE A 44 2.52 -0.46 10.70
N SER A 45 1.24 -0.75 10.45
CA SER A 45 0.41 0.11 9.58
C SER A 45 -0.13 1.40 10.21
N ASN A 46 0.04 1.64 11.51
CA ASN A 46 -0.45 2.89 12.11
C ASN A 46 0.43 4.09 11.72
N GLY A 47 1.74 3.92 11.51
CA GLY A 47 2.62 5.03 11.10
C GLY A 47 2.41 5.49 9.64
N LYS A 48 2.24 4.55 8.70
CA LYS A 48 2.12 4.88 7.26
C LYS A 48 0.76 5.49 6.89
N LYS A 49 -0.32 5.04 7.53
CA LYS A 49 -1.64 5.67 7.38
C LYS A 49 -1.66 7.08 7.98
N ASN A 50 -0.91 7.31 9.06
CA ASN A 50 -0.76 8.65 9.64
C ASN A 50 -0.01 9.59 8.68
N LEU A 51 1.11 9.18 8.10
CA LEU A 51 1.87 10.07 7.20
C LEU A 51 1.05 10.55 5.99
N THR A 52 0.25 9.66 5.39
CA THR A 52 -0.60 10.03 4.24
C THR A 52 -1.68 11.04 4.65
N LYS A 53 -2.27 10.89 5.85
CA LYS A 53 -3.24 11.84 6.39
C LYS A 53 -2.58 13.19 6.70
N CYS A 54 -1.45 13.19 7.40
CA CYS A 54 -0.71 14.42 7.71
C CYS A 54 -0.32 15.19 6.45
N VAL A 55 0.17 14.49 5.41
CA VAL A 55 0.48 15.12 4.12
C VAL A 55 -0.79 15.71 3.49
N SER A 56 -1.92 15.02 3.54
CA SER A 56 -3.19 15.52 3.00
C SER A 56 -3.67 16.76 3.75
N GLU A 57 -3.66 16.75 5.08
CA GLU A 57 -4.08 17.88 5.93
C GLU A 57 -3.20 19.13 5.72
N ILE A 58 -1.89 18.95 5.60
CA ILE A 58 -0.97 20.06 5.30
C ILE A 58 -1.24 20.64 3.92
N LEU A 59 -1.46 19.77 2.93
CA LEU A 59 -1.77 20.21 1.57
C LEU A 59 -3.17 20.82 1.47
N GLU A 60 -4.10 20.57 2.40
CA GLU A 60 -5.37 21.30 2.47
C GLU A 60 -5.14 22.78 2.83
N GLN A 61 -4.20 23.06 3.74
CA GLN A 61 -3.91 24.40 4.25
C GLN A 61 -2.88 25.18 3.42
N LYS A 62 -2.05 24.48 2.64
CA LYS A 62 -0.96 25.07 1.85
C LYS A 62 -1.30 25.04 0.35
N THR A 63 -1.17 26.18 -0.29
CA THR A 63 -1.42 26.36 -1.73
C THR A 63 -0.14 26.79 -2.44
N GLY A 64 -0.11 26.66 -3.76
CA GLY A 64 1.07 26.97 -4.59
C GLY A 64 2.03 25.79 -4.82
N GLU A 65 3.29 26.12 -5.09
CA GLU A 65 4.32 25.16 -5.51
C GLU A 65 5.13 24.60 -4.33
N PHE A 66 5.33 23.28 -4.38
CA PHE A 66 6.07 22.56 -3.35
C PHE A 66 6.80 21.34 -3.91
N THR A 67 7.82 20.93 -3.16
CA THR A 67 8.63 19.73 -3.44
C THR A 67 8.48 18.74 -2.30
N ALA A 68 8.87 17.49 -2.53
CA ALA A 68 8.82 16.45 -1.49
C ALA A 68 9.64 16.82 -0.24
N ALA A 69 10.76 17.53 -0.40
CA ALA A 69 11.57 18.02 0.72
C ALA A 69 10.84 19.11 1.52
N LYS A 70 10.16 20.03 0.84
CA LYS A 70 9.36 21.09 1.49
C LYS A 70 8.20 20.49 2.30
N VAL A 71 7.52 19.50 1.74
CA VAL A 71 6.45 18.77 2.43
C VAL A 71 6.99 17.99 3.63
N ALA A 72 8.17 17.39 3.52
CA ALA A 72 8.82 16.72 4.65
C ALA A 72 9.05 17.67 5.83
N ASN A 73 9.52 18.89 5.56
CA ASN A 73 9.73 19.91 6.58
C ASN A 73 8.39 20.30 7.24
N TRP A 74 7.35 20.56 6.46
CA TRP A 74 6.02 20.89 7.00
C TRP A 74 5.42 19.77 7.87
N VAL A 75 5.63 18.51 7.47
CA VAL A 75 5.19 17.36 8.26
C VAL A 75 5.97 17.28 9.57
N SER A 76 7.28 17.54 9.55
CA SER A 76 8.13 17.54 10.74
C SER A 76 7.75 18.66 11.72
N GLU A 77 7.42 19.84 11.19
CA GLU A 77 6.99 20.99 11.98
C GLU A 77 5.63 20.74 12.64
N SER A 78 4.70 20.10 11.92
CA SER A 78 3.34 19.86 12.39
C SER A 78 3.22 18.64 13.30
N ASN A 79 4.12 17.65 13.18
CA ASN A 79 4.10 16.40 13.94
C ASN A 79 5.50 16.02 14.42
N PRO A 80 5.99 16.63 15.53
CA PRO A 80 7.33 16.36 16.06
C PRO A 80 7.54 14.92 16.54
N ASP A 81 6.47 14.14 16.70
CA ASP A 81 6.53 12.72 17.08
C ASP A 81 7.09 11.82 15.96
N ILE A 82 7.06 12.27 14.70
CA ILE A 82 7.59 11.51 13.56
C ILE A 82 9.09 11.77 13.45
N LYS A 83 9.88 10.99 14.19
CA LYS A 83 11.35 11.15 14.28
C LYS A 83 12.10 10.95 12.95
N GLU A 84 11.55 10.17 12.02
CA GLU A 84 12.18 9.91 10.73
C GLU A 84 11.19 9.99 9.58
N ILE A 85 11.20 11.13 8.89
CA ILE A 85 10.41 11.35 7.69
C ILE A 85 11.23 10.90 6.48
N ASN A 86 10.82 9.78 5.88
CA ASN A 86 11.46 9.24 4.70
C ASN A 86 10.98 10.00 3.44
N ILE A 87 11.85 10.83 2.85
CA ILE A 87 11.56 11.64 1.65
C ILE A 87 11.03 10.78 0.47
N PRO A 88 11.65 9.63 0.11
CA PRO A 88 11.07 8.70 -0.86
C PRO A 88 9.63 8.28 -0.57
N SER A 89 9.25 8.14 0.70
CA SER A 89 7.87 7.79 1.07
C SER A 89 6.90 8.95 0.77
N ILE A 90 7.29 10.19 1.05
CA ILE A 90 6.52 11.38 0.68
C ILE A 90 6.41 11.51 -0.83
N SER A 91 7.50 11.29 -1.57
CA SER A 91 7.49 11.32 -3.04
C SER A 91 6.47 10.33 -3.62
N ASN A 92 6.41 9.11 -3.08
CA ASN A 92 5.41 8.12 -3.49
C ASN A 92 3.97 8.54 -3.13
N ILE A 93 3.76 9.20 -1.98
CA ILE A 93 2.44 9.72 -1.58
C ILE A 93 2.02 10.84 -2.54
N LEU A 94 2.89 11.82 -2.80
CA LEU A 94 2.62 12.92 -3.73
C LEU A 94 2.32 12.41 -5.14
N LYS A 95 3.10 11.43 -5.63
CA LYS A 95 2.85 10.80 -6.92
C LYS A 95 1.46 10.15 -6.99
N ARG A 96 1.01 9.47 -5.92
CA ARG A 96 -0.34 8.91 -5.84
C ARG A 96 -1.42 10.00 -5.79
N MET A 97 -1.22 11.04 -5.00
CA MET A 97 -2.16 12.17 -4.94
C MET A 97 -2.28 12.88 -6.29
N ALA A 98 -1.19 12.94 -7.07
CA ALA A 98 -1.23 13.46 -8.43
C ALA A 98 -1.99 12.53 -9.39
N GLN A 99 -1.81 11.21 -9.27
CA GLN A 99 -2.61 10.22 -10.03
C GLN A 99 -4.09 10.29 -9.70
N ASP A 100 -4.43 10.57 -8.43
CA ASP A 100 -5.80 10.74 -7.96
C ASP A 100 -6.40 12.11 -8.34
N GLY A 101 -5.62 13.00 -9.00
CA GLY A 101 -6.07 14.32 -9.43
C GLY A 101 -6.19 15.36 -8.30
N LYS A 102 -5.65 15.09 -7.11
CA LYS A 102 -5.70 16.02 -5.96
C LYS A 102 -4.66 17.15 -6.05
N ILE A 103 -3.55 16.89 -6.73
CA ILE A 103 -2.47 17.85 -6.99
C ILE A 103 -1.98 17.65 -8.42
N GLN A 104 -1.33 18.67 -9.00
CA GLN A 104 -0.77 18.60 -10.34
C GLN A 104 0.76 18.53 -10.26
N VAL A 105 1.35 17.79 -11.20
CA VAL A 105 2.80 17.82 -11.40
C VAL A 105 3.07 18.95 -12.38
N ASP A 106 3.79 19.98 -11.93
CA ASP A 106 4.17 21.10 -12.76
C ASP A 106 5.43 20.76 -13.57
N THR A 107 6.50 20.38 -12.86
CA THR A 107 7.78 20.02 -13.48
C THR A 107 8.25 18.65 -12.99
N VAL A 108 8.46 17.72 -13.92
CA VAL A 108 9.04 16.40 -13.61
C VAL A 108 10.54 16.56 -13.38
N GLY A 109 10.97 16.23 -12.16
CA GLY A 109 12.39 16.29 -11.80
C GLY A 109 13.23 15.23 -12.52
N SER A 110 14.48 15.55 -12.83
CA SER A 110 15.47 14.62 -13.39
C SER A 110 16.82 14.73 -12.67
N GLY A 111 17.44 13.58 -12.38
CA GLY A 111 18.72 13.51 -11.67
C GLY A 111 18.67 14.18 -10.29
N ARG A 112 19.36 15.31 -10.14
CA ARG A 112 19.41 16.11 -8.91
C ARG A 112 18.25 17.10 -8.76
N ASN A 113 17.47 17.32 -9.82
CA ASN A 113 16.37 18.27 -9.79
C ASN A 113 15.13 17.58 -9.19
N PRO A 114 14.55 18.13 -8.10
CA PRO A 114 13.34 17.57 -7.50
C PRO A 114 12.13 17.80 -8.41
N THR A 115 11.13 16.93 -8.28
CA THR A 115 9.82 17.14 -8.92
C THR A 115 9.06 18.26 -8.19
N ILE A 116 8.52 19.19 -8.95
CA ILE A 116 7.71 20.31 -8.45
C ILE A 116 6.25 19.94 -8.63
N TYR A 117 5.50 20.00 -7.54
CA TYR A 117 4.07 19.80 -7.50
C TYR A 117 3.39 21.13 -7.23
N LYS A 118 2.20 21.31 -7.80
CA LYS A 118 1.38 22.49 -7.63
C LYS A 118 -0.02 22.05 -7.22
N LYS A 119 -0.59 22.77 -6.27
CA LYS A 119 -2.02 22.66 -5.97
C LYS A 119 -2.71 23.88 -6.56
N GLU A 120 -3.64 23.66 -7.49
CA GLU A 120 -4.50 24.73 -8.00
C GLU A 120 -5.38 25.24 -6.86
N ASP A 121 -5.42 26.56 -6.68
CA ASP A 121 -6.47 27.18 -5.89
C ASP A 121 -7.79 26.98 -6.63
N VAL A 122 -8.79 26.45 -5.92
CA VAL A 122 -10.11 26.13 -6.47
C VAL A 122 -10.90 27.41 -6.85
N SER A 123 -10.29 28.60 -6.84
CA SER A 123 -10.96 29.85 -7.17
C SER A 123 -11.18 30.10 -8.66
N ASP A 124 -10.41 29.48 -9.55
CA ASP A 124 -10.30 29.95 -10.94
C ASP A 124 -10.74 28.93 -12.02
N LYS A 125 -11.60 27.96 -11.68
CA LYS A 125 -12.31 27.20 -12.72
C LYS A 125 -13.55 27.97 -13.16
N GLU A 126 -13.31 28.96 -14.02
CA GLU A 126 -14.34 29.51 -14.90
C GLU A 126 -15.00 28.34 -15.64
N ILE A 127 -16.28 28.14 -15.36
CA ILE A 127 -17.14 27.20 -16.07
C ILE A 127 -17.29 27.76 -17.49
N PRO A 128 -16.87 27.05 -18.55
CA PRO A 128 -17.23 27.45 -19.90
C PRO A 128 -18.74 27.29 -20.04
N PHE A 129 -19.41 28.40 -20.37
CA PHE A 129 -20.83 28.44 -20.75
C PHE A 129 -21.14 27.55 -21.96
#